data_AF-A0A932R5D8-F1
#
_entry.id   AF-A0A932R5D8-F1
#
_cell.length_a   1.000
_cell.length_b   1.000
_cell.length_c   1.000
_cell.angle_alpha   90.00
_cell.angle_beta   90.00
_cell.angle_gamma   90.00
#
_symmetry.space_group_name_H-M   'P 1'
#
loop_
_entity.id
_entity.type
_entity.pdbx_description
1 polymer ?
#
loop_
_entity_poly.entity_id
_entity_poly.type
_entity_poly.pdbx_seq_one_letter_code
_entity_poly.pdbx_strand_id
1 'polypeptide(L)'
;MGLGVIKTKTDLTNHLVALRLAAIYNIFALTCLHQFCKDARDGKRDLRSLSTHLPEGEIDFLSFIEQLVKDFGGPDQVEYTKRNATIAFQRNYLKEVFRITQSYCHRFNQKIRFSQQPWHDFAVVAVNSMSHDFRISFRHIDQNKLPISYKGFRLTKELEDKPAPMSLDILVALADDVINYAIRELV
;
A
#
# COMPACT_ATOMS: atom_id res chain seq x y z
N MET A 1 -11.13 4.49 10.13
CA MET A 1 -11.23 5.94 9.89
C MET A 1 -12.63 6.28 9.43
N GLY A 2 -13.30 7.23 10.08
CA GLY A 2 -14.72 7.52 9.84
C GLY A 2 -14.96 8.27 8.53
N LEU A 3 -15.72 7.67 7.60
CA LEU A 3 -16.19 8.28 6.36
C LEU A 3 -17.04 9.56 6.55
N GLY A 4 -17.43 9.87 7.80
CA GLY A 4 -18.24 11.05 8.14
C GLY A 4 -17.54 12.41 7.92
N VAL A 5 -16.22 12.41 7.71
CA VAL A 5 -15.43 13.65 7.56
C VAL A 5 -15.40 14.15 6.10
N ILE A 6 -15.53 13.28 5.10
CA ILE A 6 -15.41 13.66 3.68
C ILE A 6 -16.77 14.12 3.15
N LYS A 7 -16.97 15.44 3.02
CA LYS A 7 -18.25 16.03 2.59
C LYS A 7 -18.16 16.71 1.23
N THR A 8 -16.97 17.10 0.79
CA THR A 8 -16.75 17.79 -0.47
C THR A 8 -15.66 17.10 -1.30
N LYS A 9 -15.60 17.42 -2.60
CA LYS A 9 -14.50 16.99 -3.49
C LYS A 9 -13.14 17.47 -2.97
N THR A 10 -13.09 18.68 -2.42
CA THR A 10 -11.88 19.26 -1.82
C THR A 10 -11.42 18.43 -0.62
N ASP A 11 -12.34 18.04 0.27
CA ASP A 11 -12.02 17.18 1.42
C ASP A 11 -11.47 15.82 0.95
N LEU A 12 -12.11 15.22 -0.05
CA LEU A 12 -11.66 13.96 -0.64
C LEU A 12 -10.25 14.10 -1.21
N THR A 13 -10.02 15.12 -2.02
CA THR A 13 -8.74 15.37 -2.68
C THR A 13 -7.63 15.57 -1.65
N ASN A 14 -7.85 16.44 -0.65
CA ASN A 14 -6.88 16.68 0.41
C ASN A 14 -6.56 15.41 1.18
N HIS A 15 -7.57 14.60 1.50
CA HIS A 15 -7.40 13.35 2.21
C HIS A 15 -6.60 12.32 1.39
N LEU A 16 -6.90 12.18 0.10
CA LEU A 16 -6.18 11.28 -0.80
C LEU A 16 -4.71 11.72 -1.00
N VAL A 17 -4.46 13.02 -1.14
CA VAL A 17 -3.10 13.57 -1.22
C VAL A 17 -2.34 13.34 0.08
N ALA A 18 -2.97 13.54 1.24
CA ALA A 18 -2.35 13.27 2.53
C ALA A 18 -2.00 11.78 2.69
N LEU A 19 -2.89 10.86 2.28
CA LEU A 19 -2.61 9.42 2.27
C LEU A 19 -1.42 9.09 1.36
N ARG A 20 -1.35 9.70 0.16
CA ARG A 20 -0.22 9.53 -0.76
C ARG A 20 1.09 9.99 -0.14
N LEU A 21 1.11 11.17 0.49
CA LEU A 21 2.29 11.70 1.17
C LEU A 21 2.71 10.82 2.34
N ALA A 22 1.77 10.44 3.21
CA ALA A 22 2.04 9.50 4.31
C ALA A 22 2.64 8.19 3.79
N ALA A 23 2.15 7.70 2.65
CA ALA A 23 2.68 6.50 2.05
C ALA A 23 4.12 6.66 1.54
N ILE A 24 4.41 7.75 0.84
CA ILE A 24 5.76 8.10 0.40
C ILE A 24 6.71 8.22 1.59
N TYR A 25 6.32 8.94 2.65
CA TYR A 25 7.15 9.11 3.85
C TYR A 25 7.45 7.79 4.55
N ASN A 26 6.48 6.89 4.67
CA ASN A 26 6.71 5.57 5.26
C ASN A 26 7.67 4.71 4.42
N ILE A 27 7.50 4.69 3.09
CA ILE A 27 8.42 3.97 2.19
C ILE A 27 9.83 4.55 2.30
N PHE A 28 9.95 5.88 2.28
CA PHE A 28 11.21 6.59 2.41
C PHE A 28 11.88 6.27 3.76
N ALA A 29 11.15 6.37 4.87
CA ALA A 29 11.67 6.04 6.20
C ALA A 29 12.16 4.59 6.27
N LEU A 30 11.40 3.62 5.76
CA LEU A 30 11.81 2.22 5.70
C LEU A 30 13.05 2.00 4.82
N THR A 31 13.15 2.70 3.70
CA THR A 31 14.30 2.61 2.78
C THR A 31 15.55 3.21 3.41
N CYS A 32 15.44 4.39 4.02
CA CYS A 32 16.52 5.02 4.77
C CYS A 32 16.98 4.15 5.93
N LEU A 33 16.04 3.55 6.68
CA LEU A 33 16.33 2.60 7.74
C LEU A 33 17.06 1.38 7.21
N HIS A 34 16.61 0.80 6.10
CA HIS A 34 17.28 -0.31 5.44
C HIS A 34 18.73 0.04 5.04
N GLN A 35 18.92 1.14 4.34
CA GLN A 35 20.26 1.56 3.90
C GLN A 35 21.17 1.85 5.09
N PHE A 36 20.64 2.47 6.15
CA PHE A 36 21.38 2.69 7.39
C PHE A 36 21.79 1.37 8.05
N CYS A 37 20.88 0.39 8.18
CA CYS A 37 21.22 -0.95 8.67
C CYS A 37 22.34 -1.59 7.85
N LYS A 38 22.27 -1.45 6.52
CA LYS A 38 23.27 -2.01 5.60
C LYS A 38 24.63 -1.36 5.79
N ASP A 39 24.68 -0.03 5.82
CA ASP A 39 25.92 0.73 6.02
C ASP A 39 26.57 0.38 7.37
N ALA A 40 25.76 0.20 8.41
CA ALA A 40 26.29 -0.14 9.72
C ALA A 40 26.77 -1.59 9.83
N ARG A 41 26.06 -2.54 9.19
CA ARG A 41 26.55 -3.91 9.04
C ARG A 41 27.90 -3.96 8.32
N ASP A 42 28.09 -3.10 7.32
CA ASP A 42 29.34 -2.97 6.58
C ASP A 42 30.42 -2.17 7.37
N GLY A 43 30.15 -1.76 8.62
CA GLY A 43 31.06 -0.98 9.45
C GLY A 43 31.24 0.49 9.02
N LYS A 44 30.42 0.98 8.06
CA LYS A 44 30.52 2.33 7.50
C LYS A 44 29.79 3.39 8.33
N ARG A 45 28.90 2.98 9.24
CA ARG A 45 28.17 3.84 10.17
C ARG A 45 28.03 3.15 11.52
N ASP A 46 28.04 3.93 12.60
CA ASP A 46 27.70 3.40 13.92
C ASP A 46 26.17 3.32 14.05
N LEU A 47 25.66 2.15 14.43
CA LEU A 47 24.24 1.95 14.74
C LEU A 47 23.72 2.91 15.81
N ARG A 48 24.58 3.33 16.73
CA ARG A 48 24.26 4.30 17.80
C ARG A 48 24.01 5.72 17.28
N SER A 49 24.32 6.00 16.01
CA SER A 49 24.08 7.30 15.40
C SER A 49 22.63 7.50 14.93
N LEU A 50 21.80 6.44 14.91
CA LEU A 50 20.37 6.58 14.62
C LEU A 50 19.59 6.83 15.91
N SER A 51 19.13 8.06 16.10
CA SER A 51 18.17 8.40 17.16
C SER A 51 16.78 8.62 16.55
N THR A 52 15.77 7.97 17.13
CA THR A 52 14.36 8.23 16.81
C THR A 52 13.69 8.70 18.08
N HIS A 53 13.16 9.93 18.06
CA HIS A 53 12.39 10.47 19.18
C HIS A 53 10.94 10.02 19.02
N LEU A 54 10.43 9.19 19.94
CA LEU A 54 9.02 8.79 19.97
C LEU A 54 8.27 9.51 21.11
N PRO A 55 6.94 9.70 20.99
CA PRO A 55 6.11 10.27 22.06
C PRO A 55 6.20 9.50 23.39
N GLU A 56 6.49 8.20 23.35
CA GLU A 56 6.51 7.30 24.50
C GLU A 56 7.89 7.15 25.19
N GLY A 57 8.94 7.79 24.66
CA GLY A 57 10.31 7.75 25.20
C GLY A 57 11.40 7.56 24.14
N GLU A 58 12.67 7.49 24.59
CA GLU A 58 13.80 7.13 23.73
C GLU A 58 14.01 5.61 23.75
N ILE A 59 13.82 4.96 22.61
CA ILE A 59 14.32 3.60 22.37
C ILE A 59 15.58 3.74 21.52
N ASP A 60 16.71 3.23 22.01
CA ASP A 60 17.91 3.18 21.22
C ASP A 60 17.80 2.11 20.12
N PHE A 61 18.50 2.36 19.01
CA PHE A 61 18.38 1.51 17.83
C PHE A 61 18.85 0.07 18.05
N LEU A 62 19.84 -0.16 18.93
CA LEU A 62 20.33 -1.51 19.22
C LEU A 62 19.28 -2.31 19.97
N SER A 63 18.64 -1.72 20.99
CA SER A 63 17.52 -2.33 21.70
C SER A 63 16.35 -2.65 20.76
N PHE A 64 16.03 -1.75 19.82
CA PHE A 64 15.00 -1.98 18.81
C PHE A 64 15.33 -3.12 17.85
N ILE A 65 16.58 -3.20 17.37
CA ILE A 65 17.03 -4.25 16.45
C ILE A 65 17.21 -5.59 17.15
N GLU A 66 17.73 -5.63 18.38
CA GLU A 66 17.80 -6.86 19.16
C GLU A 66 16.41 -7.44 19.41
N GLN A 67 15.44 -6.58 19.71
CA GLN A 67 14.04 -7.00 19.82
C GLN A 67 13.50 -7.52 18.47
N LEU A 68 13.71 -6.79 17.38
CA LEU A 68 13.30 -7.22 16.03
C LEU A 68 13.95 -8.52 15.57
N VAL A 69 15.25 -8.72 15.81
CA VAL A 69 15.97 -9.95 15.42
C VAL A 69 15.54 -11.12 16.30
N LYS A 70 15.28 -10.87 17.58
CA LYS A 70 14.71 -11.86 18.51
C LYS A 70 13.28 -12.25 18.13
N ASP A 71 12.48 -11.30 17.66
CA ASP A 71 11.08 -11.49 17.30
C ASP A 71 10.88 -12.02 15.86
N PHE A 72 11.76 -11.67 14.92
CA PHE A 72 11.58 -11.94 13.47
C PHE A 72 12.72 -12.77 12.83
N GLY A 73 13.79 -13.09 13.56
CA GLY A 73 14.90 -13.94 13.10
C GLY A 73 16.08 -13.20 12.47
N GLY A 74 16.98 -13.95 11.80
CA GLY A 74 18.26 -13.49 11.24
C GLY A 74 18.15 -12.47 10.09
N PRO A 75 19.31 -11.96 9.59
CA PRO A 75 19.36 -10.80 8.69
C PRO A 75 18.52 -10.92 7.40
N ASP A 76 18.45 -12.10 6.79
CA ASP A 76 17.65 -12.34 5.58
C ASP A 76 16.15 -12.31 5.88
N GLN A 77 15.74 -12.70 7.10
CA GLN A 77 14.35 -12.67 7.55
C GLN A 77 13.91 -11.24 7.88
N VAL A 78 14.82 -10.39 8.39
CA VAL A 78 14.58 -8.95 8.54
C VAL A 78 14.33 -8.28 7.18
N GLU A 79 15.12 -8.62 6.16
CA GLU A 79 14.97 -8.04 4.82
C GLU A 79 13.69 -8.49 4.13
N TYR A 80 13.37 -9.78 4.24
CA TYR A 80 12.10 -10.32 3.78
C TYR A 80 10.90 -9.67 4.49
N THR A 81 11.02 -9.45 5.81
CA THR A 81 9.98 -8.78 6.62
C THR A 81 9.79 -7.32 6.21
N LYS A 82 10.87 -6.57 5.93
CA LYS A 82 10.80 -5.20 5.42
C LYS A 82 10.06 -5.13 4.10
N ARG A 83 10.43 -5.98 3.14
CA ARG A 83 9.76 -6.06 1.83
C ARG A 83 8.27 -6.37 1.99
N ASN A 84 7.92 -7.33 2.84
CA ASN A 84 6.52 -7.70 3.10
C ASN A 84 5.76 -6.58 3.82
N ALA A 85 6.38 -5.87 4.77
CA ALA A 85 5.78 -4.75 5.47
C ALA A 85 5.48 -3.59 4.51
N THR A 86 6.42 -3.27 3.61
CA THR A 86 6.23 -2.27 2.54
C THR A 86 5.07 -2.66 1.62
N ILE A 87 5.01 -3.92 1.18
CA ILE A 87 3.90 -4.43 0.35
C ILE A 87 2.58 -4.39 1.13
N ALA A 88 2.56 -4.73 2.43
CA ALA A 88 1.35 -4.70 3.26
C ALA A 88 0.79 -3.29 3.37
N PHE A 89 1.70 -2.36 3.62
CA PHE A 89 1.39 -0.95 3.78
C PHE A 89 0.87 -0.36 2.46
N GLN A 90 1.47 -0.72 1.32
CA GLN A 90 1.03 -0.26 0.00
C GLN A 90 -0.28 -0.92 -0.47
N ARG A 91 -0.52 -2.18 -0.11
CA ARG A 91 -1.83 -2.83 -0.28
C ARG A 91 -2.89 -2.06 0.50
N ASN A 92 -2.60 -1.75 1.76
CA ASN A 92 -3.51 -0.99 2.60
C ASN A 92 -3.76 0.40 2.01
N TYR A 93 -2.72 1.07 1.50
CA TYR A 93 -2.83 2.34 0.78
C TYR A 93 -3.75 2.24 -0.45
N LEU A 94 -3.49 1.31 -1.39
CA LEU A 94 -4.36 1.13 -2.56
C LEU A 94 -5.81 0.81 -2.16
N LYS A 95 -5.99 -0.08 -1.18
CA LYS A 95 -7.31 -0.45 -0.67
C LYS A 95 -8.03 0.74 -0.05
N GLU A 96 -7.36 1.54 0.77
CA GLU A 96 -7.93 2.75 1.39
C GLU A 96 -8.29 3.79 0.33
N VAL A 97 -7.35 4.14 -0.56
CA VAL A 97 -7.57 5.07 -1.68
C VAL A 97 -8.78 4.65 -2.49
N PHE A 98 -8.84 3.38 -2.91
CA PHE A 98 -9.95 2.86 -3.70
C PHE A 98 -11.27 2.91 -2.94
N ARG A 99 -11.31 2.44 -1.68
CA ARG A 99 -12.55 2.37 -0.89
C ARG A 99 -13.09 3.74 -0.50
N ILE A 100 -12.21 4.70 -0.22
CA ILE A 100 -12.58 6.07 0.09
C ILE A 100 -13.20 6.73 -1.14
N THR A 101 -12.53 6.65 -2.30
CA THR A 101 -13.06 7.17 -3.57
C THR A 101 -14.37 6.49 -3.96
N GLN A 102 -14.45 5.15 -3.85
CA GLN A 102 -15.67 4.39 -4.11
C GLN A 102 -16.83 4.83 -3.20
N SER A 103 -16.57 5.01 -1.91
CA SER A 103 -17.58 5.45 -0.94
C SER A 103 -18.08 6.85 -1.25
N TYR A 104 -17.18 7.76 -1.64
CA TYR A 104 -17.56 9.10 -2.11
C TYR A 104 -18.45 9.01 -3.35
N CYS A 105 -18.04 8.25 -4.36
CA CYS A 105 -18.82 8.07 -5.59
C CYS A 105 -20.21 7.49 -5.31
N HIS A 106 -20.32 6.58 -4.34
CA HIS A 106 -21.60 6.04 -3.91
C HIS A 106 -22.47 7.12 -3.27
N ARG A 107 -21.92 7.88 -2.32
CA ARG A 107 -22.64 8.95 -1.59
C ARG A 107 -23.15 10.05 -2.51
N PHE A 108 -22.39 10.41 -3.54
CA PHE A 108 -22.72 11.51 -4.45
C PHE A 108 -23.26 11.03 -5.80
N ASN A 109 -23.75 9.79 -5.90
CA ASN A 109 -24.37 9.22 -7.11
C ASN A 109 -23.46 9.19 -8.36
N GLN A 110 -22.14 9.17 -8.18
CA GLN A 110 -21.14 9.10 -9.26
C GLN A 110 -20.65 7.66 -9.53
N LYS A 111 -21.34 6.65 -8.99
CA LYS A 111 -20.95 5.23 -9.09
C LYS A 111 -20.80 4.73 -10.53
N ILE A 112 -21.67 5.16 -11.44
CA ILE A 112 -21.67 4.71 -12.84
C ILE A 112 -20.40 5.18 -13.54
N ARG A 113 -20.07 6.46 -13.40
CA ARG A 113 -18.86 7.06 -13.97
C ARG A 113 -17.58 6.45 -13.40
N PHE A 114 -17.57 6.16 -12.09
CA PHE A 114 -16.48 5.46 -11.45
C PHE A 114 -16.28 4.04 -12.00
N SER A 115 -17.37 3.29 -12.23
CA SER A 115 -17.29 1.93 -12.79
C SER A 115 -16.88 1.87 -14.26
N GLN A 116 -17.00 2.98 -15.00
CA GLN A 116 -16.62 3.07 -16.41
C GLN A 116 -15.13 3.35 -16.61
N GLN A 117 -14.37 3.61 -15.54
CA GLN A 117 -12.95 3.88 -15.66
C GLN A 117 -12.20 2.63 -16.17
N PRO A 118 -11.23 2.78 -17.08
CA PRO A 118 -10.57 1.64 -17.73
C PRO A 118 -9.78 0.76 -16.75
N TRP A 119 -9.34 1.31 -15.62
CA TRP A 119 -8.65 0.61 -14.55
C TRP A 119 -9.59 0.04 -13.48
N HIS A 120 -10.88 0.36 -13.51
CA HIS A 120 -11.81 0.08 -12.40
C HIS A 120 -11.93 -1.40 -12.11
N ASP A 121 -12.21 -2.23 -13.11
CA ASP A 121 -12.39 -3.66 -12.88
C ASP A 121 -11.11 -4.32 -12.39
N PHE A 122 -9.95 -3.88 -12.89
CA PHE A 122 -8.66 -4.35 -12.38
C PHE A 122 -8.49 -3.97 -10.91
N ALA A 123 -8.81 -2.73 -10.53
CA ALA A 123 -8.74 -2.27 -9.15
C ALA A 123 -9.69 -3.02 -8.22
N VAL A 124 -10.92 -3.30 -8.65
CA VAL A 124 -11.88 -4.10 -7.88
C VAL A 124 -11.30 -5.48 -7.61
N VAL A 125 -10.85 -6.18 -8.65
CA VAL A 125 -10.30 -7.52 -8.52
C VAL A 125 -9.05 -7.49 -7.63
N ALA A 126 -8.09 -6.60 -7.89
CA ALA A 126 -6.87 -6.47 -7.11
C ALA A 126 -7.13 -6.17 -5.62
N VAL A 127 -8.00 -5.20 -5.31
CA VAL A 127 -8.33 -4.83 -3.93
C VAL A 127 -9.11 -5.94 -3.20
N ASN A 128 -9.96 -6.67 -3.92
CA ASN A 128 -10.69 -7.80 -3.35
C ASN A 128 -9.81 -9.04 -3.16
N SER A 129 -8.85 -9.25 -4.06
CA SER A 129 -8.07 -10.48 -4.13
C SER A 129 -6.83 -10.47 -3.23
N MET A 130 -6.33 -9.30 -2.83
CA MET A 130 -5.20 -9.20 -1.91
C MET A 130 -5.68 -9.48 -0.47
N SER A 131 -5.50 -10.73 -0.03
CA SER A 131 -5.75 -11.18 1.35
C SER A 131 -4.75 -10.57 2.36
N HIS A 132 -5.02 -10.75 3.66
CA HIS A 132 -4.09 -10.35 4.73
C HIS A 132 -2.75 -11.09 4.63
N ASP A 133 -2.78 -12.27 4.01
CA ASP A 133 -1.74 -13.29 3.96
C ASP A 133 -0.86 -13.14 2.70
N PHE A 134 -1.03 -12.04 1.96
CA PHE A 134 -0.32 -11.74 0.70
C PHE A 134 -0.55 -12.75 -0.42
N ARG A 135 -1.59 -13.59 -0.32
CA ARG A 135 -2.02 -14.48 -1.39
C ARG A 135 -3.16 -13.85 -2.16
N ILE A 136 -3.19 -14.14 -3.46
CA ILE A 136 -4.32 -13.82 -4.32
C ILE A 136 -5.42 -14.83 -4.06
N SER A 137 -6.61 -14.36 -3.72
CA SER A 137 -7.81 -15.19 -3.73
C SER A 137 -8.96 -14.49 -4.43
N PHE A 138 -9.46 -15.09 -5.51
CA PHE A 138 -10.52 -14.52 -6.31
C PHE A 138 -11.89 -14.99 -5.81
N ARG A 139 -12.74 -14.03 -5.46
CA ARG A 139 -14.15 -14.30 -5.21
C ARG A 139 -14.80 -14.86 -6.47
N HIS A 140 -15.82 -15.69 -6.31
CA HIS A 140 -16.53 -16.29 -7.45
C HIS A 140 -16.99 -15.24 -8.49
N ILE A 141 -17.47 -14.07 -8.02
CA ILE A 141 -17.88 -12.97 -8.91
C ILE A 141 -16.70 -12.30 -9.64
N ASP A 142 -15.53 -12.24 -9.02
CA ASP A 142 -14.32 -11.63 -9.59
C ASP A 142 -13.71 -12.56 -10.67
N GLN A 143 -13.87 -13.88 -10.52
CA GLN A 143 -13.39 -14.87 -11.49
C GLN A 143 -14.01 -14.71 -12.88
N ASN A 144 -15.22 -14.16 -12.99
CA ASN A 144 -15.89 -13.88 -14.26
C ASN A 144 -15.28 -12.69 -15.01
N LYS A 145 -14.48 -11.87 -14.33
CA LYS A 145 -13.76 -10.73 -14.93
C LYS A 145 -12.36 -11.11 -15.39
N LEU A 146 -11.89 -12.31 -15.06
CA LEU A 146 -10.58 -12.79 -15.43
C LEU A 146 -10.60 -13.40 -16.84
N PRO A 147 -9.55 -13.19 -17.65
CA PRO A 147 -8.34 -12.45 -17.30
C PRO A 147 -8.50 -10.93 -17.49
N ILE A 148 -7.87 -10.15 -16.60
CA ILE A 148 -7.91 -8.68 -16.68
C ILE A 148 -6.50 -8.09 -16.62
N SER A 149 -6.28 -7.01 -17.37
CA SER A 149 -4.96 -6.40 -17.54
C SER A 149 -4.94 -4.94 -17.14
N TYR A 150 -3.80 -4.52 -16.60
CA TYR A 150 -3.51 -3.13 -16.27
C TYR A 150 -2.01 -2.87 -16.40
N LYS A 151 -1.64 -1.87 -17.21
CA LYS A 151 -0.25 -1.44 -17.47
C LYS A 151 0.72 -2.62 -17.70
N GLY A 152 0.32 -3.57 -18.55
CA GLY A 152 1.13 -4.74 -18.92
C GLY A 152 1.10 -5.91 -17.92
N PHE A 153 0.60 -5.71 -16.70
CA PHE A 153 0.37 -6.78 -15.75
C PHE A 153 -1.01 -7.42 -15.98
N ARG A 154 -1.11 -8.75 -15.83
CA ARG A 154 -2.35 -9.51 -16.08
C ARG A 154 -2.68 -10.37 -14.88
N LEU A 155 -3.90 -10.19 -14.35
CA LEU A 155 -4.48 -11.11 -13.38
C LEU A 155 -5.15 -12.25 -14.16
N THR A 156 -4.73 -13.48 -13.88
CA THR A 156 -5.28 -14.71 -14.44
C THR A 156 -5.69 -15.66 -13.32
N LYS A 157 -6.57 -16.63 -13.61
CA LYS A 157 -6.98 -17.66 -12.63
C LYS A 157 -5.80 -18.49 -12.10
N GLU A 158 -4.72 -18.57 -12.87
CA GLU A 158 -3.50 -19.30 -12.49
C GLU A 158 -2.75 -18.66 -11.31
N LEU A 159 -3.13 -17.44 -10.92
CA LEU A 159 -2.57 -16.74 -9.78
C LEU A 159 -3.30 -17.06 -8.46
N GLU A 160 -4.40 -17.81 -8.47
CA GLU A 160 -5.11 -18.22 -7.24
C GLU A 160 -4.14 -18.91 -6.26
N ASP A 161 -4.26 -18.54 -4.98
CA ASP A 161 -3.44 -18.98 -3.86
C ASP A 161 -1.93 -18.71 -3.96
N LYS A 162 -1.48 -18.03 -5.02
CA LYS A 162 -0.07 -17.63 -5.17
C LYS A 162 0.20 -16.32 -4.42
N PRO A 163 1.45 -16.12 -3.95
CA PRO A 163 1.89 -14.81 -3.47
C PRO A 163 1.59 -13.74 -4.53
N ALA A 164 1.00 -12.62 -4.13
CA ALA A 164 0.60 -11.55 -5.02
C ALA A 164 1.81 -11.08 -5.85
N PRO A 165 1.86 -11.34 -7.17
CA PRO A 165 3.04 -11.03 -7.96
C PRO A 165 3.02 -9.59 -8.48
N MET A 166 2.08 -8.76 -8.01
CA MET A 166 2.00 -7.36 -8.40
C MET A 166 3.21 -6.62 -7.84
N SER A 167 4.00 -6.02 -8.73
CA SER A 167 5.09 -5.14 -8.33
C SER A 167 4.53 -3.88 -7.66
N LEU A 168 5.39 -3.24 -6.87
CA LEU A 168 5.10 -1.95 -6.27
C LEU A 168 4.62 -0.94 -7.33
N ASP A 169 5.35 -0.83 -8.44
CA ASP A 169 5.04 0.14 -9.49
C ASP A 169 3.60 0.02 -10.01
N ILE A 170 3.08 -1.21 -10.14
CA ILE A 170 1.70 -1.45 -10.56
C ILE A 170 0.70 -0.98 -9.50
N LEU A 171 0.95 -1.27 -8.22
CA LEU A 171 0.07 -0.88 -7.11
C LEU A 171 0.02 0.64 -6.95
N VAL A 172 1.17 1.31 -7.01
CA VAL A 172 1.27 2.78 -6.92
C VAL A 172 0.65 3.45 -8.14
N ALA A 173 0.94 2.96 -9.35
CA ALA A 173 0.35 3.51 -10.56
C ALA A 173 -1.18 3.41 -10.54
N LEU A 174 -1.73 2.31 -10.01
CA LEU A 174 -3.18 2.13 -9.89
C LEU A 174 -3.80 3.07 -8.85
N ALA A 175 -3.14 3.24 -7.70
CA ALA A 175 -3.59 4.22 -6.71
C ALA A 175 -3.55 5.65 -7.27
N ASP A 176 -2.50 6.00 -8.01
CA ASP A 176 -2.37 7.31 -8.67
C ASP A 176 -3.48 7.53 -9.72
N ASP A 177 -3.86 6.52 -10.50
CA ASP A 177 -4.98 6.64 -11.45
C ASP A 177 -6.32 6.87 -10.72
N VAL A 178 -6.55 6.22 -9.57
CA VAL A 178 -7.74 6.46 -8.72
C VAL A 178 -7.74 7.89 -8.16
N ILE A 179 -6.59 8.37 -7.68
CA ILE A 179 -6.45 9.74 -7.14
C ILE A 179 -6.65 10.78 -8.23
N ASN A 180 -6.03 10.58 -9.40
CA ASN A 180 -6.17 11.47 -10.54
C ASN A 180 -7.62 11.57 -11.00
N TYR A 181 -8.35 10.45 -11.02
CA TYR A 181 -9.78 10.45 -11.27
C TYR A 181 -10.53 11.29 -10.22
N ALA A 182 -10.24 11.11 -8.93
CA ALA A 182 -10.89 11.88 -7.87
C ALA A 182 -10.64 13.40 -8.02
N ILE A 183 -9.43 13.79 -8.39
CA ILE A 183 -9.04 15.19 -8.60
C ILE A 183 -9.74 15.78 -9.82
N ARG A 184 -9.71 15.08 -10.95
CA ARG A 184 -10.05 15.66 -12.26
C ARG A 184 -11.51 15.46 -12.64
N GLU A 185 -12.08 14.33 -12.24
CA GLU A 185 -13.34 13.87 -12.81
C GLU A 185 -14.52 13.93 -11.86
N LEU A 186 -14.30 13.81 -10.54
CA LEU A 186 -15.39 13.91 -9.59
C LEU A 186 -15.92 15.34 -9.46
N VAL A 187 -17.20 15.44 -9.12
CA VAL A 187 -17.91 16.68 -8.78
C VAL A 187 -18.18 16.74 -7.29
#